data_AF-A0A849VLD9-F1
#
_entry.id   AF-A0A849VLD9-F1
#
_cell.length_a   1.000
_cell.length_b   1.000
_cell.length_c   1.000
_cell.angle_alpha   90.00
_cell.angle_beta   90.00
_cell.angle_gamma   90.00
#
_symmetry.space_group_name_H-M   'P 1'
#
loop_
_entity.id
_entity.type
_entity.pdbx_description
1 polymer ?
#
loop_
_entity_poly.entity_id
_entity_poly.type
_entity_poly.pdbx_seq_one_letter_code
_entity_poly.pdbx_strand_id
1 'polypeptide(L)'
;MNSLSKIFFFCSFLIISMCSKADEISGFLLDQSISRSGHEFYRQLSTLWLDIPSTAGATVTIKETLIPKAGTILTVELNNQAVYKTYLGRRLKPVDDQVEEAALTLIKVLASNNFSKFSDDLSSSGL
;
A
#
# COMPACT_ATOMS: atom_id res chain seq x y z
N MET A 1 5.12 -55.90 8.64
CA MET A 1 6.21 -54.90 8.56
C MET A 1 5.66 -53.61 7.93
N ASN A 2 4.47 -53.15 8.33
CA ASN A 2 3.66 -52.21 7.53
C ASN A 2 3.17 -51.00 8.36
N SER A 3 3.40 -50.98 9.67
CA SER A 3 3.03 -49.84 10.54
C SER A 3 4.06 -48.71 10.51
N LEU A 4 5.37 -49.00 10.46
CA LEU A 4 6.40 -47.96 10.36
C LEU A 4 6.30 -47.15 9.07
N SER A 5 6.00 -47.81 7.94
CA SER A 5 5.84 -47.12 6.65
C SER A 5 4.62 -46.18 6.64
N LYS A 6 3.54 -46.52 7.36
CA LYS A 6 2.35 -45.66 7.47
C LYS A 6 2.63 -44.41 8.32
N ILE A 7 3.42 -44.55 9.38
CA ILE A 7 3.87 -43.41 10.21
C ILE A 7 4.77 -42.47 9.41
N PHE A 8 5.66 -43.02 8.58
CA PHE A 8 6.52 -42.21 7.72
C PHE A 8 5.71 -41.44 6.65
N PHE A 9 4.72 -42.10 6.05
CA PHE A 9 3.82 -41.46 5.07
C PHE A 9 2.92 -40.40 5.71
N PHE A 10 2.45 -40.65 6.95
CA PHE A 10 1.65 -39.69 7.71
C PHE A 10 2.46 -38.47 8.16
N CYS A 11 3.71 -38.66 8.58
CA CYS A 11 4.65 -37.55 8.86
C CYS A 11 4.98 -36.74 7.60
N SER A 12 5.18 -37.40 6.46
CA SER A 12 5.42 -36.70 5.20
C SER A 12 4.22 -35.86 4.75
N PHE A 13 2.99 -36.32 5.04
CA PHE A 13 1.77 -35.56 4.75
C PHE A 13 1.59 -34.36 5.68
N LEU A 14 2.03 -34.47 6.94
CA LEU A 14 1.96 -33.38 7.92
C LEU A 14 2.92 -32.21 7.57
N ILE A 15 4.11 -32.51 7.04
CA ILE A 15 5.12 -31.49 6.72
C ILE A 15 4.70 -30.63 5.51
N ILE A 16 3.98 -31.20 4.54
CA ILE A 16 3.53 -30.46 3.35
C ILE A 16 2.46 -29.41 3.70
N SER A 17 1.67 -29.61 4.76
CA SER A 17 0.59 -28.71 5.14
C SER A 17 1.05 -27.40 5.82
N MET A 18 2.31 -27.29 6.24
CA MET A 18 2.83 -26.09 6.91
C MET A 18 3.46 -25.05 5.97
N CYS A 19 3.52 -25.31 4.66
CA CYS A 19 3.98 -24.33 3.68
C CYS A 19 2.83 -23.47 3.14
N SER A 20 2.05 -22.86 4.05
CA SER A 20 1.27 -21.68 3.66
C SER A 20 2.24 -20.51 3.63
N LYS A 21 2.47 -19.91 2.46
CA LYS A 21 3.07 -18.58 2.39
C LYS A 21 2.24 -17.70 3.32
N ALA A 22 2.87 -17.10 4.34
CA ALA A 22 2.22 -16.05 5.10
C ALA A 22 1.75 -15.02 4.07
N ASP A 23 0.44 -14.85 3.95
CA ASP A 23 -0.12 -13.78 3.15
C ASP A 23 0.46 -12.50 3.74
N GLU A 24 1.40 -11.89 3.02
CA GLU A 24 2.08 -10.69 3.50
C GLU A 24 0.98 -9.67 3.75
N ILE A 25 0.82 -9.24 5.00
CA ILE A 25 -0.23 -8.28 5.37
C ILE A 25 -0.05 -7.08 4.44
N SER A 26 -1.01 -6.93 3.53
CA SER A 26 -1.01 -5.88 2.52
C SER A 26 -1.02 -4.52 3.21
N GLY A 27 -0.44 -3.52 2.55
CA GLY A 27 -0.27 -2.19 3.14
C GLY A 27 -1.61 -1.58 3.57
N PHE A 28 -1.59 -0.84 4.68
CA PHE A 28 -2.79 -0.22 5.24
C PHE A 28 -3.09 1.11 4.53
N LEU A 29 -4.36 1.33 4.18
CA LEU A 29 -4.86 2.62 3.69
C LEU A 29 -5.75 3.24 4.77
N LEU A 30 -5.41 4.46 5.21
CA LEU A 30 -6.10 5.17 6.28
C LEU A 30 -6.84 6.39 5.74
N ASP A 31 -8.12 6.51 6.08
CA ASP A 31 -8.93 7.70 5.77
C ASP A 31 -8.87 8.73 6.91
N GLN A 32 -8.35 9.92 6.59
CA GLN A 32 -8.43 11.12 7.42
C GLN A 32 -8.99 12.29 6.60
N SER A 33 -9.88 12.00 5.64
CA SER A 33 -10.61 12.99 4.86
C SER A 33 -11.84 13.53 5.60
N ILE A 34 -12.30 14.72 5.19
CA ILE A 34 -13.36 15.48 5.89
C ILE A 34 -14.47 15.86 4.91
N SER A 35 -14.13 16.22 3.67
CA SER A 35 -15.09 16.68 2.66
C SER A 35 -15.66 15.51 1.85
N ARG A 36 -16.80 15.74 1.19
CA ARG A 36 -17.38 14.77 0.25
C ARG A 36 -16.41 14.40 -0.87
N SER A 37 -15.68 15.38 -1.41
CA SER A 37 -14.63 15.14 -2.41
C SER A 37 -13.47 14.34 -1.85
N GLY A 38 -13.10 14.55 -0.59
CA GLY A 38 -12.05 13.78 0.08
C GLY A 38 -12.43 12.31 0.28
N HIS A 39 -13.65 12.05 0.75
CA HIS A 39 -14.15 10.67 0.88
C HIS A 39 -14.28 9.98 -0.48
N GLU A 40 -14.69 10.70 -1.53
CA GLU A 40 -14.74 10.13 -2.89
C GLU A 40 -13.33 9.82 -3.40
N PHE A 41 -12.37 10.71 -3.17
CA PHE A 41 -10.96 10.46 -3.46
C PHE A 41 -10.46 9.19 -2.75
N TYR A 42 -10.73 9.04 -1.46
CA TYR A 42 -10.37 7.84 -0.69
C TYR A 42 -11.00 6.57 -1.27
N ARG A 43 -12.30 6.62 -1.61
CA ARG A 43 -13.03 5.48 -2.17
C ARG A 43 -12.46 5.01 -3.50
N GLN A 44 -12.11 5.95 -4.38
CA GLN A 44 -11.53 5.60 -5.67
C GLN A 44 -10.09 5.11 -5.52
N LEU A 45 -9.28 5.81 -4.70
CA LEU A 45 -7.89 5.41 -4.48
C LEU A 45 -7.79 4.03 -3.81
N SER A 46 -8.70 3.70 -2.88
CA SER A 46 -8.70 2.38 -2.22
C SER A 46 -8.96 1.24 -3.19
N THR A 47 -9.75 1.47 -4.24
CA THR A 47 -9.97 0.49 -5.30
C THR A 47 -8.67 0.24 -6.07
N LEU A 48 -7.96 1.31 -6.44
CA LEU A 48 -6.67 1.20 -7.13
C LEU A 48 -5.56 0.62 -6.25
N TRP A 49 -5.59 0.89 -4.95
CA TRP A 49 -4.57 0.44 -3.99
C TRP A 49 -4.48 -1.09 -3.90
N LEU A 50 -5.63 -1.78 -4.04
CA LEU A 50 -5.68 -3.25 -3.99
C LEU A 50 -4.89 -3.90 -5.14
N ASP A 51 -4.76 -3.23 -6.27
CA ASP A 51 -4.07 -3.73 -7.45
C ASP A 51 -2.55 -3.44 -7.42
N ILE A 52 -2.07 -2.66 -6.44
CA ILE A 52 -0.65 -2.28 -6.34
C ILE A 52 0.13 -3.42 -5.67
N PRO A 53 1.11 -4.03 -6.34
CA PRO A 53 1.93 -5.08 -5.74
C PRO A 53 2.94 -4.50 -4.74
N SER A 54 3.45 -5.36 -3.86
CA SER A 54 4.54 -5.01 -2.92
C SER A 54 4.22 -3.86 -1.97
N THR A 55 2.98 -3.81 -1.48
CA THR A 55 2.52 -2.85 -0.47
C THR A 55 2.78 -3.33 0.97
N ALA A 56 3.35 -4.52 1.16
CA ALA A 56 3.61 -5.08 2.49
C ALA A 56 4.41 -4.12 3.37
N GLY A 57 3.85 -3.80 4.54
CA GLY A 57 4.46 -2.85 5.49
C GLY A 57 4.41 -1.37 5.08
N ALA A 58 3.75 -1.02 3.96
CA ALA A 58 3.46 0.37 3.62
C ALA A 58 2.17 0.83 4.30
N THR A 59 2.18 2.03 4.89
CA THR A 59 0.97 2.70 5.39
C THR A 59 0.74 3.95 4.57
N VAL A 60 -0.38 4.00 3.85
CA VAL A 60 -0.82 5.18 3.11
C VAL A 60 -1.92 5.88 3.90
N THR A 61 -1.74 7.18 4.16
CA THR A 61 -2.73 8.00 4.86
C THR A 61 -3.23 9.10 3.93
N ILE A 62 -4.54 9.20 3.77
CA ILE A 62 -5.18 10.29 3.04
C ILE A 62 -5.64 11.33 4.05
N LYS A 63 -4.91 12.44 4.13
CA LYS A 63 -5.13 13.49 5.12
C LYS A 63 -5.68 14.75 4.49
N GLU A 64 -6.88 15.13 4.90
CA GLU A 64 -7.47 16.40 4.48
C GLU A 64 -7.31 17.48 5.56
N THR A 65 -6.88 18.67 5.16
CA THR A 65 -6.73 19.82 6.04
C THR A 65 -7.58 20.99 5.55
N LEU A 66 -8.39 21.54 6.44
CA LEU A 66 -9.17 22.74 6.19
C LEU A 66 -8.25 23.96 6.16
N ILE A 67 -8.33 24.75 5.10
CA ILE A 67 -7.67 26.05 5.03
C ILE A 67 -8.73 27.15 5.09
N PRO A 68 -8.77 27.93 6.18
CA PRO A 68 -9.67 29.06 6.29
C PRO A 68 -9.54 29.96 5.06
N LYS A 69 -10.66 30.27 4.41
CA LYS A 69 -10.79 31.13 3.21
C LYS A 69 -10.27 30.55 1.88
N ALA A 70 -9.59 29.41 1.87
CA ALA A 70 -8.99 28.85 0.64
C ALA A 70 -9.53 27.46 0.24
N GLY A 71 -10.37 26.84 1.07
CA GLY A 71 -10.95 25.53 0.80
C GLY A 71 -10.27 24.43 1.60
N THR A 72 -9.99 23.29 0.97
CA THR A 72 -9.33 22.16 1.63
C THR A 72 -8.17 21.64 0.79
N ILE A 73 -7.17 21.10 1.48
CA ILE A 73 -6.03 20.43 0.87
C ILE A 73 -6.09 18.97 1.25
N LEU A 74 -5.93 18.09 0.27
CA LEU A 74 -5.73 16.67 0.48
C LEU A 74 -4.26 16.33 0.27
N THR A 75 -3.68 15.64 1.24
CA THR A 75 -2.30 15.17 1.25
C THR A 75 -2.32 13.65 1.35
N VAL A 76 -1.57 12.98 0.48
CA VAL A 76 -1.34 11.55 0.57
C VAL A 76 0.03 11.36 1.19
N GLU A 77 0.07 10.62 2.29
CA GLU A 77 1.30 10.32 3.03
C GLU A 77 1.61 8.82 2.88
N LEU A 78 2.86 8.47 2.60
CA LEU A 78 3.38 7.10 2.67
C LEU A 78 4.32 7.02 3.87
N ASN A 79 4.01 6.18 4.85
CA ASN A 79 4.78 6.04 6.09
C ASN A 79 5.08 7.40 6.76
N ASN A 80 4.04 8.23 6.91
CA ASN A 80 4.11 9.59 7.47
C ASN A 80 4.91 10.62 6.65
N GLN A 81 5.30 10.30 5.41
CA GLN A 81 5.94 11.25 4.50
C GLN A 81 4.97 11.67 3.40
N ALA A 82 4.77 12.98 3.22
CA ALA A 82 3.90 13.50 2.17
C ALA A 82 4.49 13.21 0.78
N VAL A 83 3.79 12.41 -0.01
CA VAL A 83 4.19 12.02 -1.37
C VAL A 83 3.41 12.75 -2.46
N TYR A 84 2.18 13.16 -2.14
CA TYR A 84 1.32 13.88 -3.08
C TYR A 84 0.42 14.87 -2.33
N LYS A 85 0.10 15.99 -2.98
CA LYS A 85 -0.71 17.07 -2.40
C LYS A 85 -1.53 17.74 -3.47
N THR A 86 -2.81 17.95 -3.18
CA THR A 86 -3.76 18.59 -4.10
C THR A 86 -4.76 19.45 -3.34
N TYR A 87 -5.40 20.37 -4.06
CA TYR A 87 -6.49 21.19 -3.55
C TYR A 87 -7.83 20.58 -3.99
N LEU A 88 -8.80 20.50 -3.07
CA LEU A 88 -10.13 19.99 -3.37
C LEU A 88 -11.15 21.14 -3.47
N GLY A 89 -12.05 21.05 -4.45
CA GLY A 89 -13.08 22.08 -4.67
C GLY A 89 -13.75 21.99 -6.05
N ARG A 90 -14.94 22.61 -6.18
CA ARG A 90 -15.80 22.49 -7.39
C ARG A 90 -15.23 23.05 -8.69
N ARG A 91 -14.32 24.03 -8.61
CA ARG A 91 -13.69 24.67 -9.78
C ARG A 91 -12.27 24.17 -10.03
N LEU A 92 -11.84 23.16 -9.28
CA LEU A 92 -10.53 22.55 -9.39
C LEU A 92 -10.61 21.30 -10.26
N LYS A 93 -9.46 20.65 -10.45
CA LYS A 93 -9.34 19.42 -11.24
C LYS A 93 -10.38 18.38 -10.79
N PRO A 94 -10.99 17.60 -11.70
CA PRO A 94 -11.85 16.47 -11.34
C PRO A 94 -11.16 15.54 -10.32
N VAL A 95 -11.95 14.92 -9.44
CA VAL A 95 -11.40 14.00 -8.41
C VAL A 95 -10.70 12.82 -9.07
N ASP A 96 -11.29 12.27 -10.14
CA ASP A 96 -10.78 11.11 -10.87
C ASP A 96 -9.34 11.35 -11.37
N ASP A 97 -9.08 12.49 -12.04
CA ASP A 97 -7.74 12.84 -12.52
C ASP A 97 -6.71 13.04 -11.38
N GLN A 98 -7.18 13.45 -10.19
CA GLN A 98 -6.31 13.61 -9.02
C GLN A 98 -6.00 12.27 -8.38
N VAL A 99 -6.95 11.34 -8.39
CA VAL A 99 -6.78 9.97 -7.89
C VAL A 99 -5.78 9.22 -8.77
N GLU A 100 -5.88 9.34 -10.09
CA GLU A 100 -4.95 8.72 -11.03
C GLU A 100 -3.52 9.25 -10.81
N GLU A 101 -3.34 10.57 -10.71
CA GLU A 101 -2.03 11.17 -10.43
C GLU A 101 -1.44 10.70 -9.10
N ALA A 102 -2.27 10.60 -8.05
CA ALA A 102 -1.85 10.13 -6.75
C ALA A 102 -1.41 8.66 -6.79
N ALA A 103 -2.19 7.79 -7.45
CA ALA A 103 -1.87 6.38 -7.61
C ALA A 103 -0.55 6.17 -8.38
N LEU A 104 -0.37 6.89 -9.49
CA LEU A 104 0.88 6.85 -10.26
C LEU A 104 2.08 7.34 -9.43
N THR A 105 1.89 8.37 -8.62
CA THR A 105 2.93 8.88 -7.72
C THR A 105 3.29 7.85 -6.66
N LEU A 106 2.31 7.20 -6.04
CA LEU A 106 2.53 6.13 -5.07
C LEU A 106 3.31 4.96 -5.66
N ILE A 107 2.95 4.50 -6.86
CA ILE A 107 3.66 3.41 -7.57
C ILE A 107 5.13 3.79 -7.79
N LYS A 108 5.40 5.00 -8.27
CA LYS A 108 6.77 5.49 -8.50
C LYS A 108 7.59 5.52 -7.21
N VAL A 109 7.01 5.99 -6.12
CA VAL A 109 7.68 6.08 -4.82
C VAL A 109 7.93 4.69 -4.24
N LEU A 110 6.94 3.79 -4.28
CA LEU A 110 7.07 2.41 -3.81
C LEU A 110 8.14 1.64 -4.60
N ALA A 111 8.15 1.77 -5.92
CA ALA A 111 9.20 1.19 -6.75
C ALA A 111 10.58 1.69 -6.33
N SER A 112 10.73 3.02 -6.20
CA SER A 112 12.00 3.65 -5.79
C SER A 112 12.50 3.19 -4.41
N ASN A 113 11.60 3.07 -3.43
CA ASN A 113 11.94 2.63 -2.07
C ASN A 113 12.33 1.14 -2.01
N ASN A 114 11.74 0.31 -2.88
CA ASN A 114 12.14 -1.08 -3.00
C ASN A 114 13.53 -1.22 -3.64
N PHE A 115 13.85 -0.39 -4.65
CA PHE A 115 15.19 -0.35 -5.23
C PHE A 115 16.27 0.05 -4.22
N SER A 116 16.01 1.04 -3.36
CA SER A 116 16.99 1.43 -2.34
C SER A 116 17.23 0.33 -1.30
N LYS A 117 16.17 -0.33 -0.81
CA LYS A 117 16.31 -1.48 0.08
C LYS A 117 17.08 -2.63 -0.57
N PHE A 118 16.76 -2.92 -1.83
CA PHE A 118 17.44 -3.96 -2.59
C PHE A 118 18.93 -3.64 -2.81
N SER A 119 19.29 -2.39 -3.13
CA SER A 119 20.70 -2.00 -3.27
C SER A 119 21.47 -2.08 -1.96
N ASP A 120 20.84 -1.72 -0.83
CA ASP A 120 21.46 -1.81 0.49
C ASP A 120 21.76 -3.28 0.86
N ASP A 121 20.84 -4.20 0.58
CA ASP A 121 21.04 -5.64 0.80
C ASP A 121 22.20 -6.21 -0.05
N LEU A 122 22.37 -5.75 -1.29
CA LEU A 122 23.52 -6.13 -2.14
C LEU A 122 24.85 -5.60 -1.58
N SER A 123 24.85 -4.36 -1.07
CA SER A 123 26.05 -3.76 -0.47
C SER A 123 26.45 -4.44 0.85
N SER A 124 25.46 -4.92 1.61
CA SER A 124 25.63 -5.62 2.89
C SER A 124 26.04 -7.09 2.71
N SER A 125 25.54 -7.74 1.66
CA SER A 125 25.82 -9.17 1.37
C SER A 125 27.19 -9.43 0.73
N GLY A 126 27.95 -8.39 0.39
CA GLY A 126 29.39 -8.49 0.11
C GLY A 126 29.75 -9.34 -1.11
N LEU A 127 28.93 -9.28 -2.17
CA LEU A 127 29.37 -9.67 -3.52
C LEU A 127 30.25 -8.59 -4.16
#